data_AF-A0A951IBD6-F1
#
_entry.id   AF-A0A951IBD6-F1
#
_cell.length_a   1.000
_cell.length_b   1.000
_cell.length_c   1.000
_cell.angle_alpha   90.00
_cell.angle_beta   90.00
_cell.angle_gamma   90.00
#
_symmetry.space_group_name_H-M   'P 1'
#
loop_
_entity.id
_entity.type
_entity.pdbx_description
1 polymer ?
#
loop_
_entity_poly.entity_id
_entity_poly.type
_entity_poly.pdbx_seq_one_letter_code
_entity_poly.pdbx_strand_id
1 'polypeptide(L)'
;MSKIYWNNTRIFGAFAELEEQFARFLQDKRMCFPGVSEEAARKRLVQKFFERCYFPYARICARRHAAGSYPLPPDASLELEGIRFDQKSGKLSVSPGLVFLCILKFMNDWLRLSLYICKSLRLSASSNLRQSVLVWGIGAESIFSQNSDDAFAAYLRSGPVLPLSTGYRIVQYGKKLISGNDDSLVYHPRPVEGMLELQSLSIAKFSRLMAAHFQMMVRFVYACFRQPFLCLLHVDAAYAGIIGKMDQWGILESVVFTNAIFTQYTWMRSDTRSFSVHQVYYSQNIKPLVYKADPYWADYPGYKHLHADEVWLWNEDIAHYLRRLGFEGITHITAPIAWRLPHEVNPDSTSRNIVIFDISPIDDKAALNFGIINNYFSEQNLRQFIGDILDVCEEVNNEYGMELRLIIKHKRPTAKIHTSSYQDYIEALVNTGKIAAVAAHDADIFSLIGEHPLTISIPFTSTVYISEWMKKPAVIYDFSGQLEDNYIHSADTSFVNSKAALREKFSEVFNSAHHQNRVIS
;
A
#
# COMPACT_ATOMS: atom_id res chain seq x y z
N MET A 1 34.66 -5.08 19.12
CA MET A 1 33.29 -5.46 18.71
C MET A 1 33.04 -4.81 17.37
N SER A 2 32.78 -5.58 16.32
CA SER A 2 32.34 -5.04 15.03
C SER A 2 31.08 -4.19 15.26
N LYS A 3 30.97 -3.02 14.63
CA LYS A 3 29.73 -2.24 14.64
C LYS A 3 28.66 -3.10 13.98
N ILE A 4 27.78 -3.69 14.79
CA ILE A 4 26.62 -4.41 14.28
C ILE A 4 25.74 -3.37 13.58
N TYR A 5 25.62 -3.47 12.26
CA TYR A 5 24.70 -2.65 11.49
C TYR A 5 23.28 -3.05 11.88
N TRP A 6 22.58 -2.14 12.53
CA TRP A 6 21.16 -2.30 12.86
C TRP A 6 20.34 -1.73 11.73
N ASN A 7 19.30 -2.47 11.33
CA ASN A 7 18.41 -2.06 10.27
C ASN A 7 16.96 -2.45 10.62
N ASN A 8 16.02 -2.11 9.73
CA ASN A 8 14.60 -2.39 9.95
C ASN A 8 14.29 -3.89 9.96
N THR A 9 15.03 -4.70 9.22
CA THR A 9 14.86 -6.17 9.13
C THR A 9 14.95 -6.85 10.49
N ARG A 10 15.86 -6.40 11.37
CA ARG A 10 15.94 -6.92 12.74
C ARG A 10 14.74 -6.53 13.61
N ILE A 11 14.23 -5.30 13.44
CA ILE A 11 13.01 -4.85 14.13
C ILE A 11 11.81 -5.68 13.69
N PHE A 12 11.72 -5.99 12.38
CA PHE A 12 10.65 -6.82 11.84
C PHE A 12 10.67 -8.23 12.43
N GLY A 13 11.84 -8.87 12.47
CA GLY A 13 12.01 -10.19 13.09
C GLY A 13 11.62 -10.20 14.56
N ALA A 14 12.14 -9.26 15.35
CA ALA A 14 11.83 -9.16 16.77
C ALA A 14 10.34 -8.86 17.04
N PHE A 15 9.69 -8.06 16.20
CA PHE A 15 8.25 -7.84 16.32
C PHE A 15 7.43 -9.07 15.92
N ALA A 16 7.86 -9.82 14.90
CA ALA A 16 7.20 -11.04 14.48
C ALA A 16 7.18 -12.09 15.61
N GLU A 17 8.23 -12.17 16.42
CA GLU A 17 8.26 -13.02 17.63
C GLU A 17 7.23 -12.57 18.68
N LEU A 18 7.04 -11.27 18.88
CA LEU A 18 6.01 -10.73 19.78
C LEU A 18 4.60 -11.09 19.28
N GLU A 19 4.37 -10.99 17.97
CA GLU A 19 3.10 -11.39 17.36
C GLU A 19 2.83 -12.89 17.52
N GLU A 20 3.85 -13.74 17.35
CA GLU A 20 3.71 -15.18 17.52
C GLU A 20 3.38 -15.55 18.97
N GLN A 21 4.02 -14.90 19.94
CA GLN A 21 3.67 -15.08 21.34
C GLN A 21 2.23 -14.62 21.63
N PHE A 22 1.78 -13.52 21.01
CA PHE A 22 0.40 -13.09 21.13
C PHE A 22 -0.58 -14.08 20.48
N ALA A 23 -0.23 -14.65 19.32
CA ALA A 23 -1.03 -15.69 18.68
C ALA A 23 -1.16 -16.93 19.57
N ARG A 24 -0.05 -17.39 20.20
CA ARG A 24 -0.07 -18.48 21.19
C ARG A 24 -0.95 -18.18 22.38
N PHE A 25 -0.87 -16.96 22.94
CA PHE A 25 -1.76 -16.54 24.03
C PHE A 25 -3.25 -16.67 23.65
N LEU A 26 -3.60 -16.39 22.39
CA LEU A 26 -4.98 -16.50 21.90
C LEU A 26 -5.40 -17.96 21.61
N GLN A 27 -4.47 -18.90 21.42
CA GLN A 27 -4.80 -20.32 21.18
C GLN A 27 -5.52 -20.94 22.38
N ASP A 28 -5.12 -20.58 23.60
CA ASP A 28 -5.69 -21.11 24.84
C ASP A 28 -7.04 -20.45 25.24
N LYS A 29 -7.50 -19.45 24.48
CA LYS A 29 -8.74 -18.72 24.77
C LYS A 29 -9.85 -19.21 23.87
N ARG A 30 -10.92 -19.72 24.48
CA ARG A 30 -12.21 -19.90 23.80
C ARG A 30 -12.81 -18.55 23.49
N MET A 31 -12.85 -18.16 22.22
CA MET A 31 -13.42 -16.88 21.81
C MET A 31 -14.78 -17.06 21.15
N CYS A 32 -15.76 -16.33 21.67
CA CYS A 32 -17.07 -16.23 21.07
C CYS A 32 -17.23 -14.80 20.56
N PHE A 33 -16.77 -14.53 19.32
CA PHE A 33 -17.04 -13.28 18.63
C PHE A 33 -18.21 -13.47 17.65
N PRO A 34 -19.23 -12.60 17.66
CA PRO A 34 -20.44 -12.91 16.91
C PRO A 34 -20.24 -12.79 15.41
N GLY A 35 -20.81 -13.73 14.66
CA GLY A 35 -20.91 -13.69 13.21
C GLY A 35 -19.66 -14.14 12.45
N VAL A 36 -18.63 -14.62 13.14
CA VAL A 36 -17.40 -15.16 12.52
C VAL A 36 -16.88 -16.37 13.30
N SER A 37 -16.04 -17.18 12.67
CA SER A 37 -15.38 -18.31 13.32
C SER A 37 -14.39 -17.84 14.38
N GLU A 38 -14.12 -18.72 15.35
CA GLU A 38 -13.12 -18.46 16.40
C GLU A 38 -11.73 -18.22 15.80
N GLU A 39 -11.39 -18.94 14.74
CA GLU A 39 -10.13 -18.76 14.00
C GLU A 39 -10.05 -17.40 13.30
N ALA A 40 -11.12 -16.96 12.62
CA ALA A 40 -11.16 -15.64 12.00
C ALA A 40 -11.00 -14.52 13.05
N ALA A 41 -11.62 -14.68 14.22
CA ALA A 41 -11.45 -13.75 15.34
C ALA A 41 -10.01 -13.75 15.89
N ARG A 42 -9.37 -14.93 16.05
CA ARG A 42 -7.93 -15.04 16.42
C ARG A 42 -7.05 -14.28 15.43
N LYS A 43 -7.14 -14.62 14.14
CA LYS A 43 -6.31 -14.02 13.08
C LYS A 43 -6.50 -12.50 13.05
N ARG A 44 -7.74 -12.02 13.18
CA ARG A 44 -8.03 -10.58 13.22
C ARG A 44 -7.44 -9.90 14.45
N LEU A 45 -7.51 -10.52 15.64
CA LEU A 45 -6.90 -9.94 16.84
C LEU A 45 -5.40 -9.79 16.68
N VAL A 46 -4.70 -10.79 16.13
CA VAL A 46 -3.25 -10.69 15.86
C VAL A 46 -2.98 -9.53 14.89
N GLN A 47 -3.76 -9.39 13.83
CA GLN A 47 -3.65 -8.23 12.93
C GLN A 47 -3.96 -6.89 13.66
N LYS A 48 -4.93 -6.84 14.58
CA LYS A 48 -5.19 -5.64 15.40
C LYS A 48 -4.03 -5.31 16.33
N PHE A 49 -3.38 -6.34 16.87
CA PHE A 49 -2.16 -6.17 17.65
C PHE A 49 -1.05 -5.57 16.77
N PHE A 50 -0.82 -6.10 15.57
CA PHE A 50 0.08 -5.51 14.58
C PHE A 50 -0.23 -4.03 14.30
N GLU A 51 -1.46 -3.73 13.85
CA GLU A 51 -1.93 -2.39 13.49
C GLU A 51 -1.68 -1.37 14.61
N ARG A 52 -1.84 -1.80 15.86
CA ARG A 52 -1.73 -0.93 17.03
C ARG A 52 -0.31 -0.84 17.58
N CYS A 53 0.45 -1.93 17.57
CA CYS A 53 1.68 -2.06 18.37
C CYS A 53 2.96 -1.93 17.56
N TYR A 54 2.93 -2.19 16.25
CA TYR A 54 4.15 -2.22 15.43
C TYR A 54 4.86 -0.86 15.38
N PHE A 55 4.18 0.22 14.98
CA PHE A 55 4.81 1.53 14.90
C PHE A 55 5.27 2.09 16.26
N PRO A 56 4.51 1.96 17.38
CA PRO A 56 5.04 2.26 18.71
C PRO A 56 6.31 1.48 19.05
N TYR A 57 6.33 0.17 18.75
CA TYR A 57 7.50 -0.67 18.99
C TYR A 57 8.71 -0.22 18.16
N ALA A 58 8.53 0.02 16.86
CA ALA A 58 9.58 0.49 15.97
C ALA A 58 10.13 1.85 16.40
N ARG A 59 9.27 2.77 16.87
CA ARG A 59 9.68 4.07 17.46
C ARG A 59 10.53 3.90 18.71
N ILE A 60 10.19 2.97 19.60
CA ILE A 60 11.01 2.65 20.78
C ILE A 60 12.38 2.15 20.32
N CYS A 61 12.42 1.24 19.35
CA CYS A 61 13.67 0.70 18.84
C CYS A 61 14.56 1.78 18.21
N ALA A 62 13.97 2.64 17.37
CA ALA A 62 14.68 3.74 16.73
C ALA A 62 15.24 4.76 17.73
N ARG A 63 14.48 5.11 18.77
CA ARG A 63 14.97 6.01 19.84
C ARG A 63 16.13 5.40 20.62
N ARG A 64 16.07 4.11 20.93
CA ARG A 64 17.16 3.39 21.61
C ARG A 64 18.41 3.36 20.75
N HIS A 65 18.26 3.09 19.46
CA HIS A 65 19.37 3.15 18.51
C HIS A 65 20.00 4.54 18.45
N ALA A 66 19.18 5.60 18.31
CA ALA A 66 19.66 6.98 18.29
C ALA A 66 20.37 7.39 19.59
N ALA A 67 20.01 6.76 20.73
CA ALA A 67 20.68 6.94 22.02
C ALA A 67 21.96 6.08 22.19
N GLY A 68 22.43 5.40 21.14
CA GLY A 68 23.59 4.50 21.19
C GLY A 68 23.37 3.21 21.97
N SER A 69 22.12 2.89 22.33
CA SER A 69 21.74 1.67 23.04
C SER A 69 21.40 0.54 22.07
N TYR A 70 21.38 -0.71 22.57
CA TYR A 70 20.84 -1.84 21.83
C TYR A 70 19.39 -1.56 21.42
N PRO A 71 19.02 -1.60 20.12
CA PRO A 71 17.72 -1.10 19.67
C PRO A 71 16.54 -1.86 20.26
N LEU A 72 16.62 -3.18 20.40
CA LEU A 72 15.50 -3.93 20.97
C LEU A 72 15.33 -3.60 22.46
N PRO A 73 14.07 -3.47 22.94
CA PRO A 73 13.81 -3.31 24.36
C PRO A 73 14.29 -4.56 25.12
N PRO A 74 14.79 -4.41 26.35
CA PRO A 74 15.24 -5.55 27.16
C PRO A 74 14.06 -6.48 27.51
N ASP A 75 14.37 -7.74 27.83
CA ASP A 75 13.42 -8.79 28.22
C ASP A 75 12.66 -8.44 29.50
N ALA A 76 11.60 -7.66 29.35
CA ALA A 76 10.77 -7.13 30.42
C ALA A 76 9.31 -6.97 29.94
N SER A 77 8.46 -6.44 30.82
CA SER A 77 7.11 -6.04 30.45
C SER A 77 7.17 -4.85 29.48
N LEU A 78 6.58 -5.03 28.30
CA LEU A 78 6.48 -4.03 27.25
C LEU A 78 5.05 -3.46 27.21
N GLU A 79 4.90 -2.14 27.31
CA GLU A 79 3.60 -1.48 27.22
C GLU A 79 3.50 -0.68 25.92
N LEU A 80 2.57 -1.06 25.04
CA LEU A 80 2.36 -0.47 23.73
C LEU A 80 0.90 -0.02 23.62
N GLU A 81 0.67 1.30 23.66
CA GLU A 81 -0.65 1.90 23.41
C GLU A 81 -1.78 1.31 24.28
N GLY A 82 -1.50 1.02 25.55
CA GLY A 82 -2.46 0.43 26.49
C GLY A 82 -2.57 -1.10 26.43
N ILE A 83 -1.71 -1.78 25.66
CA ILE A 83 -1.52 -3.22 25.69
C ILE A 83 -0.22 -3.50 26.43
N ARG A 84 -0.29 -4.24 27.53
CA ARG A 84 0.89 -4.68 28.29
C ARG A 84 1.18 -6.14 27.99
N PHE A 85 2.41 -6.39 27.57
CA PHE A 85 2.91 -7.69 27.15
C PHE A 85 4.08 -8.09 28.05
N ASP A 86 3.95 -9.22 28.74
CA ASP A 86 5.05 -9.83 29.47
C ASP A 86 5.75 -10.85 28.56
N GLN A 87 6.93 -10.50 28.07
CA GLN A 87 7.70 -11.32 27.14
C GLN A 87 8.15 -12.67 27.72
N LYS A 88 8.28 -12.79 29.04
CA LYS A 88 8.70 -14.04 29.69
C LYS A 88 7.53 -15.00 29.85
N SER A 89 6.38 -14.48 30.27
CA SER A 89 5.20 -15.32 30.51
C SER A 89 4.25 -15.42 29.31
N GLY A 90 4.46 -14.61 28.26
CA GLY A 90 3.55 -14.46 27.13
C GLY A 90 2.19 -13.85 27.52
N LYS A 91 2.02 -13.40 28.77
CA LYS A 91 0.75 -12.87 29.27
C LYS A 91 0.51 -11.49 28.68
N LEU A 92 -0.70 -11.30 28.18
CA LEU A 92 -1.19 -10.02 27.70
C LEU A 92 -2.30 -9.49 28.58
N SER A 93 -2.27 -8.19 28.83
CA SER A 93 -3.36 -7.46 29.47
C SER A 93 -3.66 -6.18 28.68
N VAL A 94 -4.95 -5.82 28.66
CA VAL A 94 -5.42 -4.57 28.04
C VAL A 94 -5.81 -3.61 29.16
N SER A 95 -5.34 -2.38 29.09
CA SER A 95 -5.65 -1.38 30.11
C SER A 95 -7.14 -1.05 30.13
N PRO A 96 -7.74 -0.78 31.31
CA PRO A 96 -9.14 -0.36 31.40
C PRO A 96 -9.47 0.87 30.54
N GLY A 97 -8.51 1.81 30.42
CA GLY A 97 -8.65 2.99 29.57
C GLY A 97 -8.77 2.65 28.08
N LEU A 98 -8.01 1.66 27.60
CA LEU A 98 -8.15 1.19 26.22
C LEU A 98 -9.51 0.51 25.99
N VAL A 99 -9.96 -0.33 26.93
CA VAL A 99 -11.28 -0.97 26.86
C VAL A 99 -12.39 0.09 26.75
N PHE A 100 -12.37 1.09 27.63
CA PHE A 100 -13.33 2.18 27.63
C PHE A 100 -13.31 2.96 26.30
N LEU A 101 -12.13 3.32 25.81
CA LEU A 101 -11.98 4.02 24.52
C LEU A 101 -12.52 3.20 23.35
N CYS A 102 -12.26 1.89 23.31
CA CYS A 102 -12.79 0.99 22.29
C CYS A 102 -14.31 0.89 22.34
N ILE A 103 -14.91 0.86 23.54
CA ILE A 103 -16.38 0.88 23.70
C ILE A 103 -16.96 2.21 23.22
N LEU A 104 -16.35 3.35 23.53
CA LEU A 104 -16.82 4.65 23.01
C LEU A 104 -16.76 4.71 21.48
N LYS A 105 -15.66 4.23 20.88
CA LYS A 105 -15.52 4.14 19.42
C LYS A 105 -16.57 3.22 18.81
N PHE A 106 -16.79 2.04 19.42
CA PHE A 106 -17.86 1.12 19.04
C PHE A 106 -19.22 1.84 19.03
N MET A 107 -19.58 2.51 20.13
CA MET A 107 -20.89 3.18 20.25
C MET A 107 -21.06 4.29 19.21
N ASN A 108 -20.00 5.07 18.95
CA ASN A 108 -20.01 6.08 17.90
C ASN A 108 -20.25 5.47 16.51
N ASP A 109 -19.52 4.41 16.16
CA ASP A 109 -19.68 3.72 14.88
C ASP A 109 -21.06 3.05 14.76
N TRP A 110 -21.52 2.40 15.83
CA TRP A 110 -22.82 1.75 15.90
C TRP A 110 -23.96 2.74 15.70
N LEU A 111 -23.97 3.87 16.45
CA LEU A 111 -25.01 4.91 16.35
C LEU A 111 -25.04 5.53 14.96
N ARG A 112 -23.85 5.84 14.43
CA ARG A 112 -23.70 6.39 13.08
C ARG A 112 -24.29 5.43 12.04
N LEU A 113 -23.95 4.15 12.09
CA LEU A 113 -24.51 3.14 11.21
C LEU A 113 -26.03 2.98 11.38
N SER A 114 -26.56 3.10 12.60
CA SER A 114 -28.01 3.12 12.84
C SER A 114 -28.70 4.25 12.07
N LEU A 115 -28.10 5.45 12.01
CA LEU A 115 -28.64 6.56 11.21
C LEU A 115 -28.68 6.23 9.72
N TYR A 116 -27.65 5.56 9.19
CA TYR A 116 -27.62 5.13 7.79
C TYR A 116 -28.64 4.02 7.49
N ILE A 117 -28.84 3.08 8.42
CA ILE A 117 -29.93 2.10 8.32
C ILE A 117 -31.28 2.83 8.26
N CYS A 118 -31.52 3.83 9.12
CA CYS A 118 -32.75 4.65 9.10
C CYS A 118 -32.94 5.38 7.77
N LYS A 119 -31.88 5.95 7.18
CA LYS A 119 -31.95 6.61 5.87
C LYS A 119 -32.32 5.66 4.72
N SER A 120 -31.98 4.37 4.84
CA SER A 120 -32.29 3.37 3.81
C SER A 120 -33.76 2.92 3.81
N LEU A 121 -34.54 3.27 4.84
CA LEU A 121 -35.96 2.92 4.94
C LEU A 121 -36.76 3.66 3.87
N ARG A 122 -37.53 2.91 3.08
CA ARG A 122 -38.62 3.47 2.27
C ARG A 122 -39.95 2.85 2.66
N LEU A 123 -41.01 3.66 2.67
CA LEU A 123 -42.39 3.22 2.93
C LEU A 123 -43.01 2.41 1.77
N SER A 124 -42.18 1.92 0.84
CA SER A 124 -42.61 1.08 -0.28
C SER A 124 -42.70 -0.39 0.12
N ALA A 125 -43.62 -1.13 -0.51
CA ALA A 125 -43.74 -2.57 -0.36
C ALA A 125 -42.56 -3.32 -0.99
N SER A 126 -41.99 -2.81 -2.09
CA SER A 126 -40.86 -3.43 -2.80
C SER A 126 -39.53 -2.77 -2.43
N SER A 127 -38.50 -3.60 -2.25
CA SER A 127 -37.12 -3.13 -2.11
C SER A 127 -36.45 -2.98 -3.46
N ASN A 128 -35.74 -1.88 -3.69
CA ASN A 128 -34.81 -1.78 -4.82
C ASN A 128 -33.41 -2.07 -4.29
N LEU A 129 -32.92 -3.28 -4.56
CA LEU A 129 -31.59 -3.72 -4.13
C LEU A 129 -30.62 -3.62 -5.30
N ARG A 130 -29.49 -2.99 -5.05
CA ARG A 130 -28.43 -2.78 -6.04
C ARG A 130 -27.17 -3.49 -5.59
N GLN A 131 -26.68 -4.39 -6.43
CA GLN A 131 -25.39 -5.04 -6.21
C GLN A 131 -24.28 -3.99 -6.20
N SER A 132 -23.35 -4.15 -5.25
CA SER A 132 -22.33 -3.17 -4.94
C SER A 132 -20.95 -3.82 -4.83
N VAL A 133 -19.97 -3.14 -5.38
CA VAL A 133 -18.54 -3.41 -5.22
C VAL A 133 -17.96 -2.32 -4.34
N LEU A 134 -17.35 -2.71 -3.23
CA LEU A 134 -16.76 -1.77 -2.28
C LEU A 134 -15.26 -1.68 -2.52
N VAL A 135 -14.72 -0.47 -2.68
CA VAL A 135 -13.33 -0.26 -3.06
C VAL A 135 -12.61 0.63 -2.04
N TRP A 136 -11.46 0.19 -1.53
CA TRP A 136 -10.63 0.95 -0.59
C TRP A 136 -9.18 1.13 -1.05
N GLY A 137 -8.55 2.20 -0.58
CA GLY A 137 -7.09 2.37 -0.68
C GLY A 137 -6.59 2.98 -1.99
N ILE A 138 -7.47 3.65 -2.73
CA ILE A 138 -7.07 4.41 -3.92
C ILE A 138 -6.87 5.87 -3.50
N GLY A 139 -5.69 6.41 -3.79
CA GLY A 139 -5.36 7.80 -3.47
C GLY A 139 -6.08 8.78 -4.38
N ALA A 140 -6.32 10.01 -3.88
CA ALA A 140 -7.04 11.05 -4.61
C ALA A 140 -6.36 11.39 -5.95
N GLU A 141 -5.03 11.36 -5.98
CA GLU A 141 -4.19 11.61 -7.16
C GLU A 141 -4.32 10.52 -8.25
N SER A 142 -4.80 9.33 -7.88
CA SER A 142 -5.08 8.25 -8.83
C SER A 142 -6.52 8.32 -9.35
N ILE A 143 -7.43 8.90 -8.57
CA ILE A 143 -8.85 9.06 -8.94
C ILE A 143 -9.03 10.28 -9.85
N PHE A 144 -8.46 11.42 -9.45
CA PHE A 144 -8.70 12.70 -10.09
C PHE A 144 -7.44 13.23 -10.76
N SER A 145 -7.51 13.45 -12.08
CA SER A 145 -6.51 14.16 -12.87
C SER A 145 -7.15 15.46 -13.37
N GLN A 146 -6.53 16.61 -13.10
CA GLN A 146 -7.07 17.93 -13.50
C GLN A 146 -8.54 18.15 -13.05
N ASN A 147 -8.90 17.64 -11.85
CA ASN A 147 -10.25 17.64 -11.28
C ASN A 147 -11.30 16.76 -12.00
N SER A 148 -10.88 15.92 -12.96
CA SER A 148 -11.74 14.95 -13.64
C SER A 148 -11.41 13.52 -13.22
N ASP A 149 -12.42 12.66 -13.16
CA ASP A 149 -12.27 11.23 -12.88
C ASP A 149 -12.42 10.34 -14.12
N ASP A 150 -12.48 10.92 -15.31
CA ASP A 150 -12.76 10.24 -16.58
C ASP A 150 -11.81 9.07 -16.84
N ALA A 151 -10.50 9.30 -16.69
CA ALA A 151 -9.47 8.29 -16.91
C ALA A 151 -9.60 7.14 -15.90
N PHE A 152 -9.94 7.46 -14.65
CA PHE A 152 -10.15 6.48 -13.61
C PHE A 152 -11.44 5.67 -13.86
N ALA A 153 -12.55 6.33 -14.19
CA ALA A 153 -13.81 5.66 -14.54
C ALA A 153 -13.66 4.76 -15.77
N ALA A 154 -12.92 5.21 -16.79
CA ALA A 154 -12.57 4.41 -17.95
C ALA A 154 -11.73 3.18 -17.55
N TYR A 155 -10.75 3.35 -16.66
CA TYR A 155 -9.96 2.24 -16.12
C TYR A 155 -10.82 1.24 -15.34
N LEU A 156 -11.78 1.69 -14.52
CA LEU A 156 -12.65 0.75 -13.81
C LEU A 156 -13.50 -0.08 -14.77
N ARG A 157 -13.98 0.52 -15.87
CA ARG A 157 -14.81 -0.19 -16.87
C ARG A 157 -14.03 -1.18 -17.73
N SER A 158 -12.83 -0.80 -18.16
CA SER A 158 -12.09 -1.54 -19.20
C SER A 158 -10.74 -2.09 -18.73
N GLY A 159 -10.37 -1.83 -17.48
CA GLY A 159 -9.12 -2.28 -16.89
C GLY A 159 -9.13 -3.77 -16.56
N PRO A 160 -7.97 -4.32 -16.19
CA PRO A 160 -7.81 -5.77 -16.02
C PRO A 160 -8.44 -6.34 -14.75
N VAL A 161 -8.81 -5.51 -13.77
CA VAL A 161 -9.37 -5.96 -12.48
C VAL A 161 -10.87 -6.17 -12.62
N LEU A 162 -11.27 -7.39 -12.97
CA LEU A 162 -12.64 -7.72 -13.40
C LEU A 162 -13.76 -7.24 -12.45
N PRO A 163 -13.66 -7.40 -11.11
CA PRO A 163 -14.70 -6.93 -10.19
C PRO A 163 -14.96 -5.42 -10.22
N LEU A 164 -14.06 -4.62 -10.81
CA LEU A 164 -14.24 -3.17 -10.94
C LEU A 164 -15.06 -2.76 -12.17
N SER A 165 -15.39 -3.71 -13.06
CA SER A 165 -16.19 -3.45 -14.26
C SER A 165 -17.69 -3.71 -14.06
N THR A 166 -18.09 -4.25 -12.91
CA THR A 166 -19.48 -4.66 -12.61
C THR A 166 -20.10 -3.84 -11.48
N GLY A 167 -21.44 -3.86 -11.42
CA GLY A 167 -22.23 -3.33 -10.30
C GLY A 167 -22.09 -1.82 -10.01
N TYR A 168 -22.64 -1.40 -8.87
CA TYR A 168 -22.40 -0.07 -8.32
C TYR A 168 -21.07 -0.05 -7.56
N ARG A 169 -20.15 0.82 -7.95
CA ARG A 169 -18.79 0.88 -7.40
C ARG A 169 -18.72 2.00 -6.39
N ILE A 170 -18.38 1.65 -5.16
CA ILE A 170 -18.33 2.59 -4.03
C ILE A 170 -16.88 2.73 -3.59
N VAL A 171 -16.22 3.75 -4.11
CA VAL A 171 -14.78 4.00 -3.92
C VAL A 171 -14.55 4.88 -2.70
N GLN A 172 -13.64 4.47 -1.84
CA GLN A 172 -13.25 5.25 -0.67
C GLN A 172 -12.61 6.58 -1.09
N TYR A 173 -13.21 7.69 -0.66
CA TYR A 173 -12.68 9.02 -0.92
C TYR A 173 -13.09 10.02 0.16
N GLY A 174 -12.26 11.05 0.42
CA GLY A 174 -12.43 11.95 1.56
C GLY A 174 -13.78 12.70 1.66
N LYS A 175 -14.54 12.79 0.56
CA LYS A 175 -15.87 13.40 0.50
C LYS A 175 -16.82 12.56 -0.33
N LYS A 176 -18.12 12.74 -0.11
CA LYS A 176 -19.17 12.11 -0.93
C LYS A 176 -19.27 12.83 -2.28
N LEU A 177 -19.20 12.07 -3.37
CA LEU A 177 -19.40 12.55 -4.75
C LEU A 177 -20.02 11.43 -5.60
N ILE A 178 -20.62 11.81 -6.72
CA ILE A 178 -20.97 10.89 -7.81
C ILE A 178 -20.06 11.26 -8.98
N SER A 179 -19.58 10.25 -9.73
CA SER A 179 -18.79 10.51 -10.94
C SER A 179 -19.59 11.33 -11.94
N GLY A 180 -18.93 12.27 -12.62
CA GLY A 180 -19.57 13.04 -13.70
C GLY A 180 -19.83 12.20 -14.96
N ASN A 181 -19.16 11.05 -15.08
CA ASN A 181 -19.09 10.25 -16.30
C ASN A 181 -19.63 8.82 -16.14
N ASP A 182 -20.07 8.47 -14.92
CA ASP A 182 -20.53 7.13 -14.61
C ASP A 182 -21.47 7.12 -13.38
N ASP A 183 -22.77 7.08 -13.62
CA ASP A 183 -23.79 7.08 -12.55
C ASP A 183 -23.71 5.87 -11.61
N SER A 184 -22.98 4.81 -12.00
CA SER A 184 -22.75 3.64 -11.15
C SER A 184 -21.50 3.78 -10.27
N LEU A 185 -20.70 4.85 -10.45
CA LEU A 185 -19.50 5.12 -9.68
C LEU A 185 -19.76 6.22 -8.63
N VAL A 186 -19.65 5.83 -7.37
CA VAL A 186 -19.89 6.69 -6.21
C VAL A 186 -18.63 6.76 -5.36
N TYR A 187 -18.26 7.97 -4.97
CA TYR A 187 -17.18 8.23 -4.03
C TYR A 187 -17.77 8.45 -2.63
N HIS A 188 -17.26 7.75 -1.62
CA HIS A 188 -17.75 7.88 -0.24
C HIS A 188 -16.61 7.69 0.77
N PRO A 189 -16.53 8.47 1.88
CA PRO A 189 -15.46 8.30 2.88
C PRO A 189 -15.45 6.94 3.56
N ARG A 190 -16.61 6.27 3.56
CA ARG A 190 -16.82 4.98 4.20
C ARG A 190 -17.70 4.10 3.30
N PRO A 191 -17.11 3.26 2.44
CA PRO A 191 -17.86 2.54 1.41
C PRO A 191 -19.11 1.78 1.90
N VAL A 192 -19.06 1.16 3.09
CA VAL A 192 -20.24 0.44 3.65
C VAL A 192 -21.44 1.37 3.90
N GLU A 193 -21.20 2.61 4.31
CA GLU A 193 -22.29 3.60 4.47
C GLU A 193 -22.83 4.06 3.13
N GLY A 194 -21.95 4.28 2.15
CA GLY A 194 -22.36 4.57 0.78
C GLY A 194 -23.25 3.45 0.22
N MET A 195 -22.90 2.20 0.51
CA MET A 195 -23.72 1.03 0.14
C MET A 195 -25.12 1.12 0.74
N LEU A 196 -25.23 1.41 2.05
CA LEU A 196 -26.52 1.58 2.72
C LEU A 196 -27.36 2.70 2.12
N GLU A 197 -26.76 3.83 1.76
CA GLU A 197 -27.48 4.96 1.13
C GLU A 197 -28.02 4.64 -0.26
N LEU A 198 -27.37 3.74 -1.00
CA LEU A 198 -27.85 3.30 -2.31
C LEU A 198 -29.04 2.35 -2.23
N GLN A 199 -29.25 1.70 -1.08
CA GLN A 199 -30.34 0.74 -0.92
C GLN A 199 -31.65 1.43 -0.56
N SER A 200 -32.74 0.89 -1.09
CA SER A 200 -34.10 1.24 -0.68
C SER A 200 -34.75 0.02 -0.04
N LEU A 201 -34.69 -0.06 1.29
CA LEU A 201 -35.18 -1.20 2.05
C LEU A 201 -36.68 -1.07 2.34
N SER A 202 -37.42 -2.17 2.15
CA SER A 202 -38.79 -2.28 2.66
C SER A 202 -38.78 -2.37 4.19
N ILE A 203 -39.91 -2.06 4.83
CA ILE A 203 -40.07 -2.11 6.30
C ILE A 203 -39.60 -3.46 6.86
N ALA A 204 -39.95 -4.57 6.20
CA ALA A 204 -39.55 -5.91 6.64
C ALA A 204 -38.03 -6.12 6.61
N LYS A 205 -37.35 -5.71 5.54
CA LYS A 205 -35.87 -5.80 5.43
C LYS A 205 -35.21 -4.86 6.44
N PHE A 206 -35.69 -3.62 6.53
CA PHE A 206 -35.23 -2.64 7.50
C PHE A 206 -35.29 -3.18 8.94
N SER A 207 -36.43 -3.72 9.38
CA SER A 207 -36.58 -4.25 10.74
C SER A 207 -35.64 -5.43 11.01
N ARG A 208 -35.43 -6.32 10.04
CA ARG A 208 -34.47 -7.43 10.16
C ARG A 208 -33.03 -6.94 10.27
N LEU A 209 -32.66 -5.90 9.52
CA LEU A 209 -31.34 -5.29 9.58
C LEU A 209 -31.10 -4.61 10.93
N MET A 210 -32.06 -3.81 11.39
CA MET A 210 -31.98 -3.12 12.69
C MET A 210 -31.90 -4.13 13.85
N ALA A 211 -32.69 -5.20 13.80
CA ALA A 211 -32.63 -6.27 14.81
C ALA A 211 -31.25 -6.95 14.84
N ALA A 212 -30.66 -7.26 13.66
CA ALA A 212 -29.32 -7.82 13.58
C ALA A 212 -28.26 -6.84 14.12
N HIS A 213 -28.36 -5.55 13.78
CA HIS A 213 -27.46 -4.50 14.26
C HIS A 213 -27.52 -4.33 15.78
N PHE A 214 -28.72 -4.38 16.37
CA PHE A 214 -28.91 -4.32 17.82
C PHE A 214 -28.41 -5.59 18.52
N GLN A 215 -28.67 -6.76 17.96
CA GLN A 215 -28.17 -8.02 18.51
C GLN A 215 -26.64 -8.04 18.57
N MET A 216 -25.97 -7.47 17.57
CA MET A 216 -24.52 -7.34 17.56
C MET A 216 -23.99 -6.48 18.70
N MET A 217 -24.67 -5.37 19.04
CA MET A 217 -24.31 -4.54 20.19
C MET A 217 -24.34 -5.34 21.50
N VAL A 218 -25.44 -6.02 21.78
CA VAL A 218 -25.59 -6.81 23.02
C VAL A 218 -24.50 -7.88 23.11
N ARG A 219 -24.28 -8.62 22.02
CA ARG A 219 -23.29 -9.68 21.99
C ARG A 219 -21.85 -9.15 22.11
N PHE A 220 -21.52 -8.03 21.49
CA PHE A 220 -20.19 -7.42 21.58
C PHE A 220 -19.88 -6.93 23.00
N VAL A 221 -20.83 -6.21 23.61
CA VAL A 221 -20.70 -5.74 25.00
C VAL A 221 -20.48 -6.92 25.93
N TYR A 222 -21.29 -7.97 25.81
CA TYR A 222 -21.14 -9.21 26.58
C TYR A 222 -19.77 -9.88 26.35
N ALA A 223 -19.29 -9.95 25.11
CA ALA A 223 -17.99 -10.51 24.78
C ALA A 223 -16.85 -9.72 25.45
N CYS A 224 -16.91 -8.39 25.44
CA CYS A 224 -15.92 -7.53 26.10
C CYS A 224 -15.91 -7.69 27.62
N PHE A 225 -17.08 -7.89 28.25
CA PHE A 225 -17.16 -8.18 29.68
C PHE A 225 -16.47 -9.50 30.05
N ARG A 226 -16.61 -10.54 29.22
CA ARG A 226 -15.95 -11.84 29.47
C ARG A 226 -14.45 -11.82 29.12
N GLN A 227 -14.09 -11.12 28.06
CA GLN A 227 -12.74 -11.08 27.51
C GLN A 227 -12.41 -9.65 27.04
N PRO A 228 -11.82 -8.82 27.91
CA PRO A 228 -11.61 -7.40 27.62
C PRO A 228 -10.83 -7.10 26.34
N PHE A 229 -9.89 -7.97 25.94
CA PHE A 229 -9.11 -7.78 24.71
C PHE A 229 -9.96 -7.86 23.41
N LEU A 230 -11.17 -8.43 23.47
CA LEU A 230 -12.11 -8.41 22.33
C LEU A 230 -12.57 -6.99 21.98
N CYS A 231 -12.37 -6.01 22.86
CA CYS A 231 -12.66 -4.61 22.56
C CYS A 231 -11.85 -4.08 21.35
N LEU A 232 -10.71 -4.69 21.05
CA LEU A 232 -9.89 -4.35 19.88
C LEU A 232 -10.65 -4.56 18.55
N LEU A 233 -11.66 -5.42 18.55
CA LEU A 233 -12.55 -5.71 17.42
C LEU A 233 -13.81 -4.83 17.37
N HIS A 234 -13.79 -3.67 18.02
CA HIS A 234 -14.95 -2.76 18.07
C HIS A 234 -15.50 -2.39 16.68
N VAL A 235 -14.64 -2.03 15.73
CA VAL A 235 -15.09 -1.68 14.39
C VAL A 235 -15.73 -2.88 13.70
N ASP A 236 -15.08 -4.04 13.78
CA ASP A 236 -15.59 -5.30 13.22
C ASP A 236 -16.98 -5.64 13.76
N ALA A 237 -17.21 -5.47 15.07
CA ALA A 237 -18.50 -5.70 15.71
C ALA A 237 -19.60 -4.74 15.23
N ALA A 238 -19.25 -3.47 15.02
CA ALA A 238 -20.20 -2.45 14.57
C ALA A 238 -20.71 -2.74 13.14
N TYR A 239 -19.87 -3.30 12.28
CA TYR A 239 -20.23 -3.62 10.90
C TYR A 239 -20.84 -5.02 10.70
N ALA A 240 -20.53 -6.00 11.56
CA ALA A 240 -20.85 -7.41 11.32
C ALA A 240 -22.35 -7.69 11.04
N GLY A 241 -23.25 -7.07 11.82
CA GLY A 241 -24.69 -7.29 11.67
C GLY A 241 -25.24 -6.76 10.35
N ILE A 242 -24.69 -5.63 9.90
CA ILE A 242 -25.04 -5.02 8.61
C ILE A 242 -24.51 -5.87 7.46
N ILE A 243 -23.20 -6.14 7.46
CA ILE A 243 -22.56 -6.87 6.36
C ILE A 243 -23.18 -8.26 6.20
N GLY A 244 -23.40 -8.99 7.30
CA GLY A 244 -24.02 -10.31 7.23
C GLY A 244 -25.42 -10.30 6.62
N LYS A 245 -26.20 -9.23 6.80
CA LYS A 245 -27.53 -9.10 6.17
C LYS A 245 -27.45 -8.66 4.71
N MET A 246 -26.52 -7.75 4.38
CA MET A 246 -26.32 -7.27 3.02
C MET A 246 -25.81 -8.40 2.11
N ASP A 247 -24.88 -9.22 2.62
CA ASP A 247 -24.39 -10.43 1.98
C ASP A 247 -25.51 -11.47 1.77
N GLN A 248 -26.31 -11.76 2.81
CA GLN A 248 -27.49 -12.65 2.69
C GLN A 248 -28.53 -12.19 1.65
N TRP A 249 -28.54 -10.90 1.31
CA TRP A 249 -29.45 -10.34 0.31
C TRP A 249 -28.80 -10.20 -1.08
N GLY A 250 -27.55 -10.65 -1.24
CA GLY A 250 -26.80 -10.54 -2.49
C GLY A 250 -26.47 -9.10 -2.89
N ILE A 251 -26.45 -8.17 -1.93
CA ILE A 251 -26.15 -6.74 -2.19
C ILE A 251 -24.65 -6.53 -2.35
N LEU A 252 -23.83 -7.24 -1.58
CA LEU A 252 -22.39 -7.16 -1.68
C LEU A 252 -21.92 -8.21 -2.68
N GLU A 253 -21.31 -7.78 -3.78
CA GLU A 253 -20.78 -8.66 -4.83
C GLU A 253 -19.28 -8.92 -4.61
N SER A 254 -18.52 -7.85 -4.38
CA SER A 254 -17.08 -7.91 -4.23
C SER A 254 -16.54 -6.80 -3.34
N VAL A 255 -15.39 -7.07 -2.73
CA VAL A 255 -14.65 -6.16 -1.86
C VAL A 255 -13.26 -6.05 -2.43
N VAL A 256 -12.90 -4.87 -2.92
CA VAL A 256 -11.59 -4.60 -3.51
C VAL A 256 -10.81 -3.68 -2.59
N PHE A 257 -9.58 -4.05 -2.24
CA PHE A 257 -8.69 -3.19 -1.47
C PHE A 257 -7.31 -3.22 -2.11
N THR A 258 -6.61 -2.10 -2.00
CA THR A 258 -5.27 -1.97 -2.56
C THR A 258 -4.19 -2.33 -1.54
N ASN A 259 -2.96 -2.51 -2.01
CA ASN A 259 -1.80 -2.73 -1.13
C ASN A 259 -1.39 -1.49 -0.30
N ALA A 260 -2.17 -0.39 -0.36
CA ALA A 260 -2.05 0.73 0.57
C ALA A 260 -2.77 0.48 1.90
N ILE A 261 -3.62 -0.55 2.00
CA ILE A 261 -4.41 -0.85 3.19
C ILE A 261 -4.07 -2.25 3.71
N PHE A 262 -3.53 -2.27 4.92
CA PHE A 262 -3.23 -3.50 5.65
C PHE A 262 -4.36 -3.95 6.57
N THR A 263 -5.42 -3.13 6.70
CA THR A 263 -6.53 -3.37 7.61
C THR A 263 -7.63 -4.15 6.90
N GLN A 264 -7.95 -5.33 7.41
CA GLN A 264 -9.06 -6.13 6.90
C GLN A 264 -9.99 -6.48 8.04
N TYR A 265 -11.30 -6.36 7.84
CA TYR A 265 -12.27 -6.67 8.88
C TYR A 265 -12.55 -8.17 8.97
N THR A 266 -13.04 -8.64 10.12
CA THR A 266 -13.41 -10.04 10.33
C THR A 266 -14.38 -10.56 9.26
N TRP A 267 -15.33 -9.72 8.82
CA TRP A 267 -16.32 -10.10 7.81
C TRP A 267 -15.72 -10.34 6.42
N MET A 268 -14.54 -9.78 6.10
CA MET A 268 -13.80 -10.07 4.87
C MET A 268 -13.09 -11.43 4.92
N ARG A 269 -13.03 -12.07 6.09
CA ARG A 269 -12.36 -13.35 6.34
C ARG A 269 -13.32 -14.46 6.74
N SER A 270 -14.62 -14.17 6.71
CA SER A 270 -15.61 -15.17 7.11
C SER A 270 -15.70 -16.24 6.02
N ASP A 271 -15.66 -17.51 6.40
CA ASP A 271 -15.88 -18.64 5.48
C ASP A 271 -17.35 -18.75 5.04
N THR A 272 -18.25 -18.01 5.69
CA THR A 272 -19.70 -18.05 5.45
C THR A 272 -20.19 -16.97 4.49
N ARG A 273 -19.30 -16.16 3.94
CA ARG A 273 -19.69 -15.05 3.06
C ARG A 273 -19.94 -15.52 1.62
N SER A 274 -20.77 -14.80 0.89
CA SER A 274 -21.07 -15.12 -0.52
C SER A 274 -20.34 -14.22 -1.54
N PHE A 275 -19.80 -13.07 -1.11
CA PHE A 275 -19.00 -12.19 -1.95
C PHE A 275 -17.53 -12.57 -1.97
N SER A 276 -16.80 -12.11 -3.00
CA SER A 276 -15.35 -12.28 -3.12
C SER A 276 -14.57 -11.07 -2.58
N VAL A 277 -13.35 -11.33 -2.10
CA VAL A 277 -12.42 -10.36 -1.52
C VAL A 277 -11.17 -10.35 -2.38
N HIS A 278 -10.87 -9.19 -2.99
CA HIS A 278 -9.79 -9.03 -3.95
C HIS A 278 -8.74 -8.04 -3.42
N GLN A 279 -7.47 -8.46 -3.44
CA GLN A 279 -6.33 -7.59 -3.16
C GLN A 279 -5.72 -7.12 -4.48
N VAL A 280 -5.70 -5.81 -4.72
CA VAL A 280 -5.10 -5.21 -5.90
C VAL A 280 -3.76 -4.57 -5.57
N TYR A 281 -2.69 -5.01 -6.21
CA TYR A 281 -1.38 -4.37 -6.08
C TYR A 281 -1.23 -3.33 -7.19
N TYR A 282 -1.46 -2.06 -6.85
CA TYR A 282 -1.22 -0.92 -7.76
C TYR A 282 0.21 -0.38 -7.64
N SER A 283 1.00 -0.97 -6.74
CA SER A 283 2.43 -0.75 -6.63
C SER A 283 3.09 -2.04 -6.13
N GLN A 284 4.29 -2.32 -6.60
CA GLN A 284 5.04 -3.53 -6.28
C GLN A 284 6.20 -3.28 -5.31
N ASN A 285 6.11 -2.23 -4.49
CA ASN A 285 7.11 -1.86 -3.48
C ASN A 285 6.91 -2.62 -2.15
N ILE A 286 6.68 -3.93 -2.22
CA ILE A 286 6.28 -4.74 -1.05
C ILE A 286 7.39 -5.63 -0.48
N LYS A 287 8.46 -5.84 -1.25
CA LYS A 287 9.69 -6.44 -0.75
C LYS A 287 10.43 -5.40 0.11
N PRO A 288 10.96 -5.78 1.28
CA PRO A 288 11.77 -4.86 2.07
C PRO A 288 13.13 -4.60 1.40
N LEU A 289 13.72 -3.45 1.70
CA LEU A 289 15.15 -3.18 1.46
C LEU A 289 15.98 -4.22 2.23
N VAL A 290 16.76 -5.02 1.51
CA VAL A 290 17.70 -5.98 2.09
C VAL A 290 19.11 -5.44 1.85
N TYR A 291 19.86 -5.21 2.93
CA TYR A 291 21.23 -4.75 2.83
C TYR A 291 22.18 -5.95 2.80
N LYS A 292 23.30 -5.85 2.09
CA LYS A 292 24.37 -6.86 2.05
C LYS A 292 24.94 -7.18 3.44
N ALA A 293 24.85 -6.22 4.36
CA ALA A 293 25.29 -6.37 5.75
C ALA A 293 24.25 -7.08 6.64
N ASP A 294 23.05 -7.36 6.12
CA ASP A 294 22.00 -7.98 6.90
C ASP A 294 22.31 -9.45 7.16
N PRO A 295 22.17 -9.92 8.40
CA PRO A 295 22.42 -11.33 8.73
C PRO A 295 21.35 -12.27 8.18
N TYR A 296 20.15 -11.76 7.88
CA TYR A 296 19.01 -12.51 7.38
C TYR A 296 18.00 -11.57 6.72
N TRP A 297 17.12 -12.13 5.89
CA TRP A 297 15.93 -11.46 5.36
C TRP A 297 14.76 -11.63 6.34
N ALA A 298 14.12 -10.53 6.72
CA ALA A 298 12.81 -10.52 7.37
C ALA A 298 11.82 -9.70 6.54
N ASP A 299 10.65 -10.28 6.35
CA ASP A 299 9.55 -9.64 5.65
C ASP A 299 8.82 -8.63 6.57
N TYR A 300 8.18 -7.64 5.96
CA TYR A 300 7.36 -6.71 6.73
C TYR A 300 6.20 -7.48 7.41
N PRO A 301 6.07 -7.45 8.75
CA PRO A 301 5.18 -8.37 9.46
C PRO A 301 3.69 -8.18 9.11
N GLY A 302 3.31 -7.05 8.52
CA GLY A 302 1.94 -6.77 8.11
C GLY A 302 1.44 -7.63 6.96
N TYR A 303 2.31 -8.08 6.04
CA TYR A 303 1.87 -8.79 4.83
C TYR A 303 1.31 -10.18 5.10
N LYS A 304 1.84 -10.90 6.09
CA LYS A 304 1.33 -12.25 6.48
C LYS A 304 -0.11 -12.22 6.98
N HIS A 305 -0.60 -11.04 7.37
CA HIS A 305 -1.97 -10.88 7.82
C HIS A 305 -2.92 -10.69 6.66
N LEU A 306 -2.48 -10.39 5.44
CA LEU A 306 -3.41 -10.15 4.34
C LEU A 306 -4.13 -11.44 3.91
N HIS A 307 -5.42 -11.33 3.65
CA HIS A 307 -6.28 -12.43 3.20
C HIS A 307 -7.14 -11.97 2.02
N ALA A 308 -7.03 -12.62 0.88
CA ALA A 308 -7.92 -12.38 -0.25
C ALA A 308 -8.19 -13.69 -0.99
N ASP A 309 -9.37 -13.80 -1.58
CA ASP A 309 -9.70 -14.93 -2.45
C ASP A 309 -8.93 -14.82 -3.76
N GLU A 310 -8.72 -13.59 -4.21
CA GLU A 310 -8.04 -13.28 -5.46
C GLU A 310 -7.06 -12.12 -5.26
N VAL A 311 -5.93 -12.17 -5.95
CA VAL A 311 -4.91 -11.14 -5.96
C VAL A 311 -4.54 -10.73 -7.38
N TRP A 312 -4.42 -9.42 -7.62
CA TRP A 312 -4.12 -8.84 -8.92
C TRP A 312 -2.73 -8.19 -8.88
N LEU A 313 -1.80 -8.69 -9.69
CA LEU A 313 -0.36 -8.38 -9.70
C LEU A 313 0.14 -8.07 -11.12
N TRP A 314 1.33 -7.50 -11.25
CA TRP A 314 1.89 -7.16 -12.57
C TRP A 314 2.87 -8.21 -13.12
N ASN A 315 3.45 -9.03 -12.24
CA ASN A 315 4.45 -10.04 -12.62
C ASN A 315 4.51 -11.21 -11.64
N GLU A 316 5.15 -12.30 -12.07
CA GLU A 316 5.33 -13.53 -11.28
C GLU A 316 6.30 -13.37 -10.11
N ASP A 317 7.25 -12.42 -10.15
CA ASP A 317 8.19 -12.20 -9.04
C ASP A 317 7.47 -11.86 -7.74
N ILE A 318 6.54 -10.92 -7.82
CA ILE A 318 5.70 -10.55 -6.68
C ILE A 318 4.76 -11.69 -6.29
N ALA A 319 4.27 -12.48 -7.26
CA ALA A 319 3.44 -13.65 -6.96
C ALA A 319 4.21 -14.70 -6.15
N HIS A 320 5.45 -15.01 -6.54
CA HIS A 320 6.32 -15.91 -5.80
C HIS A 320 6.60 -15.40 -4.39
N TYR A 321 6.85 -14.10 -4.24
CA TYR A 321 7.04 -13.48 -2.93
C TYR A 321 5.79 -13.62 -2.04
N LEU A 322 4.58 -13.35 -2.56
CA LEU A 322 3.34 -13.51 -1.80
C LEU A 322 3.03 -14.97 -1.43
N ARG A 323 3.26 -15.91 -2.34
CA ARG A 323 3.12 -17.35 -2.06
C ARG A 323 4.05 -17.78 -0.92
N ARG A 324 5.29 -17.28 -0.90
CA ARG A 324 6.25 -17.53 0.19
C ARG A 324 5.77 -16.98 1.54
N LEU A 325 5.02 -15.88 1.53
CA LEU A 325 4.38 -15.33 2.73
C LEU A 325 3.14 -16.12 3.19
N GLY A 326 2.77 -17.20 2.49
CA GLY A 326 1.61 -18.02 2.81
C GLY A 326 0.31 -17.47 2.24
N PHE A 327 0.36 -16.65 1.18
CA PHE A 327 -0.86 -16.23 0.49
C PHE A 327 -1.43 -17.39 -0.35
N GLU A 328 -2.70 -17.74 -0.13
CA GLU A 328 -3.36 -18.91 -0.72
C GLU A 328 -4.41 -18.58 -1.80
N GLY A 329 -4.71 -17.29 -2.02
CA GLY A 329 -5.71 -16.87 -3.00
C GLY A 329 -5.28 -17.07 -4.46
N ILE A 330 -6.25 -17.05 -5.37
CA ILE A 330 -6.04 -17.12 -6.81
C ILE A 330 -5.23 -15.90 -7.26
N THR A 331 -4.16 -16.15 -8.00
CA THR A 331 -3.28 -15.08 -8.49
C THR A 331 -3.56 -14.74 -9.95
N HIS A 332 -3.78 -13.47 -10.24
CA HIS A 332 -3.95 -12.91 -11.57
C HIS A 332 -2.76 -12.02 -11.90
N ILE A 333 -1.96 -12.42 -12.89
CA ILE A 333 -0.93 -11.56 -13.49
C ILE A 333 -1.57 -10.75 -14.60
N THR A 334 -1.50 -9.42 -14.50
CA THR A 334 -2.15 -8.49 -15.42
C THR A 334 -1.19 -7.42 -15.91
N ALA A 335 -1.65 -6.59 -16.85
CA ALA A 335 -0.97 -5.34 -17.17
C ALA A 335 -0.86 -4.43 -15.91
N PRO A 336 0.08 -3.47 -15.90
CA PRO A 336 0.27 -2.58 -14.76
C PRO A 336 -1.01 -1.85 -14.34
N ILE A 337 -1.29 -1.89 -13.04
CA ILE A 337 -2.47 -1.29 -12.42
C ILE A 337 -2.12 0.13 -11.98
N ALA A 338 -2.01 1.04 -12.94
CA ALA A 338 -1.70 2.46 -12.70
C ALA A 338 -2.95 3.34 -12.53
N TRP A 339 -4.14 2.73 -12.44
CA TRP A 339 -5.45 3.41 -12.39
C TRP A 339 -5.77 4.28 -13.61
N ARG A 340 -5.06 4.03 -14.72
CA ARG A 340 -5.26 4.63 -16.04
C ARG A 340 -5.07 3.53 -17.08
N LEU A 341 -5.80 3.60 -18.18
CA LEU A 341 -5.61 2.66 -19.28
C LEU A 341 -4.30 3.00 -19.99
N PRO A 342 -3.48 2.01 -20.35
CA PRO A 342 -2.35 2.26 -21.23
C PRO A 342 -2.86 2.71 -22.60
N HIS A 343 -2.12 3.62 -23.23
CA HIS A 343 -2.38 4.07 -24.60
C HIS A 343 -1.11 3.92 -25.44
N GLU A 344 -1.29 3.87 -26.76
CA GLU A 344 -0.17 3.87 -27.67
C GLU A 344 0.57 5.19 -27.59
N VAL A 345 1.88 5.09 -27.38
CA VAL A 345 2.79 6.22 -27.33
C VAL A 345 3.70 6.11 -28.53
N ASN A 346 3.71 7.13 -29.38
CA ASN A 346 4.68 7.20 -30.47
C ASN A 346 6.04 7.56 -29.87
N PRO A 347 7.02 6.64 -29.85
CA PRO A 347 8.32 6.95 -29.29
C PRO A 347 8.95 8.07 -30.13
N ASP A 348 9.38 9.12 -29.45
CA ASP A 348 10.18 10.13 -30.11
C ASP A 348 11.58 9.56 -30.34
N SER A 349 11.82 9.05 -31.54
CA SER A 349 13.13 8.50 -31.96
C SER A 349 14.28 9.51 -31.83
N THR A 350 13.95 10.81 -31.78
CA THR A 350 14.91 11.90 -31.59
C THR A 350 15.14 12.23 -30.12
N SER A 351 14.25 11.77 -29.22
CA SER A 351 14.41 11.99 -27.78
C SER A 351 15.67 11.31 -27.28
N ARG A 352 16.47 12.10 -26.58
CA ARG A 352 17.68 11.70 -25.85
C ARG A 352 17.52 11.93 -24.35
N ASN A 353 16.28 12.17 -23.92
CA ASN A 353 15.96 12.44 -22.54
C ASN A 353 15.86 11.13 -21.74
N ILE A 354 16.40 11.13 -20.53
CA ILE A 354 16.33 10.00 -19.59
C ILE A 354 15.36 10.37 -18.49
N VAL A 355 14.39 9.50 -18.20
CA VAL A 355 13.41 9.75 -17.14
C VAL A 355 13.88 9.11 -15.84
N ILE A 356 13.95 9.91 -14.79
CA ILE A 356 14.32 9.47 -13.44
C ILE A 356 13.07 9.45 -12.58
N PHE A 357 12.75 8.28 -12.03
CA PHE A 357 11.72 8.10 -11.01
C PHE A 357 12.38 8.08 -9.63
N ASP A 358 12.17 9.15 -8.88
CA ASP A 358 12.67 9.30 -7.52
C ASP A 358 11.53 9.39 -6.50
N ILE A 359 11.92 9.50 -5.24
CA ILE A 359 11.02 9.82 -4.14
C ILE A 359 11.54 11.07 -3.44
N SER A 360 10.66 11.88 -2.85
CA SER A 360 11.12 12.99 -2.01
C SER A 360 11.76 12.44 -0.73
N PRO A 361 12.93 12.94 -0.31
CA PRO A 361 13.60 12.48 0.89
C PRO A 361 12.77 12.80 2.13
N ILE A 362 12.84 11.91 3.12
CA ILE A 362 12.26 12.10 4.43
C ILE A 362 13.37 12.56 5.37
N ASP A 363 13.11 13.60 6.18
CA ASP A 363 14.04 14.05 7.22
C ASP A 363 14.35 12.91 8.22
N ASP A 364 15.59 12.82 8.70
CA ASP A 364 16.01 11.73 9.58
C ASP A 364 15.23 11.70 10.91
N LYS A 365 14.83 12.85 11.47
CA LYS A 365 13.98 12.88 12.66
C LYS A 365 12.58 12.36 12.34
N ALA A 366 12.05 12.70 11.17
CA ALA A 366 10.78 12.15 10.71
C ALA A 366 10.89 10.63 10.47
N ALA A 367 11.97 10.14 9.85
CA ALA A 367 12.24 8.72 9.65
C ALA A 367 12.30 7.96 10.99
N LEU A 368 13.03 8.48 11.97
CA LEU A 368 13.10 7.90 13.32
C LEU A 368 11.72 7.88 14.01
N ASN A 369 10.88 8.89 13.78
CA ASN A 369 9.49 8.91 14.26
C ASN A 369 8.60 7.88 13.58
N PHE A 370 8.95 7.40 12.38
CA PHE A 370 8.31 6.25 11.75
C PHE A 370 8.93 4.91 12.18
N GLY A 371 9.98 4.94 13.00
CA GLY A 371 10.72 3.75 13.43
C GLY A 371 11.74 3.25 12.40
N ILE A 372 12.13 4.08 11.44
CA ILE A 372 13.13 3.77 10.42
C ILE A 372 14.51 4.11 11.00
N ILE A 373 15.36 3.08 11.16
CA ILE A 373 16.71 3.25 11.73
C ILE A 373 17.75 3.61 10.66
N ASN A 374 17.63 3.03 9.46
CA ASN A 374 18.48 3.33 8.32
C ASN A 374 17.64 3.99 7.24
N ASN A 375 17.73 5.32 7.16
CA ASN A 375 17.03 6.11 6.17
C ASN A 375 17.77 6.04 4.82
N TYR A 376 17.52 4.97 4.05
CA TYR A 376 18.08 4.83 2.69
C TYR A 376 17.73 6.03 1.80
N PHE A 377 16.57 6.63 2.03
CA PHE A 377 16.05 7.76 1.26
C PHE A 377 16.32 9.11 1.95
N SER A 378 17.47 9.24 2.62
CA SER A 378 17.92 10.52 3.17
C SER A 378 18.23 11.52 2.04
N GLU A 379 18.21 12.81 2.35
CA GLU A 379 18.54 13.85 1.37
C GLU A 379 19.95 13.66 0.78
N GLN A 380 20.94 13.33 1.62
CA GLN A 380 22.31 13.08 1.19
C GLN A 380 22.36 11.98 0.12
N ASN A 381 21.67 10.88 0.40
CA ASN A 381 21.61 9.72 -0.47
C ASN A 381 20.95 10.05 -1.81
N LEU A 382 19.84 10.77 -1.81
CA LEU A 382 19.16 11.15 -3.05
C LEU A 382 19.94 12.19 -3.86
N ARG A 383 20.66 13.10 -3.22
CA ARG A 383 21.59 14.00 -3.92
C ARG A 383 22.70 13.21 -4.62
N GLN A 384 23.25 12.19 -3.97
CA GLN A 384 24.25 11.32 -4.58
C GLN A 384 23.66 10.52 -5.75
N PHE A 385 22.46 9.95 -5.58
CA PHE A 385 21.74 9.26 -6.65
C PHE A 385 21.59 10.12 -7.91
N ILE A 386 21.13 11.37 -7.77
CA ILE A 386 20.98 12.30 -8.91
C ILE A 386 22.34 12.76 -9.44
N GLY A 387 23.30 13.04 -8.56
CA GLY A 387 24.66 13.48 -8.94
C GLY A 387 25.40 12.43 -9.77
N ASP A 388 25.38 11.16 -9.36
CA ASP A 388 26.01 10.08 -10.10
C ASP A 388 25.42 9.92 -11.51
N ILE A 389 24.10 10.05 -11.65
CA ILE A 389 23.41 9.98 -12.95
C ILE A 389 23.83 11.15 -13.85
N LEU A 390 23.90 12.36 -13.29
CA LEU A 390 24.34 13.57 -14.00
C LEU A 390 25.76 13.43 -14.52
N ASP A 391 26.68 12.96 -13.67
CA ASP A 391 28.06 12.76 -14.08
C ASP A 391 28.18 11.73 -15.22
N VAL A 392 27.43 10.62 -15.13
CA VAL A 392 27.42 9.60 -16.18
C VAL A 392 26.86 10.17 -17.48
N CYS A 393 25.80 10.99 -17.43
CA CYS A 393 25.31 11.73 -18.59
C CYS A 393 26.40 12.59 -19.22
N GLU A 394 27.16 13.35 -18.42
CA GLU A 394 28.24 14.20 -18.91
C GLU A 394 29.37 13.39 -19.55
N GLU A 395 29.78 12.28 -18.92
CA GLU A 395 30.79 11.37 -19.47
C GLU A 395 30.37 10.80 -20.84
N VAL A 396 29.12 10.35 -20.96
CA VAL A 396 28.56 9.77 -22.20
C VAL A 396 28.34 10.84 -23.27
N ASN A 397 27.93 12.05 -22.89
CA ASN A 397 27.82 13.20 -23.81
C ASN A 397 29.19 13.55 -24.41
N ASN A 398 30.23 13.59 -23.58
CA ASN A 398 31.59 13.89 -24.01
C ASN A 398 32.18 12.77 -24.89
N GLU A 399 31.89 11.51 -24.60
CA GLU A 399 32.39 10.37 -25.38
C GLU A 399 31.74 10.27 -26.77
N TYR A 400 30.41 10.39 -26.85
CA TYR A 400 29.67 10.15 -28.09
C TYR A 400 29.24 11.42 -28.83
N GLY A 401 29.56 12.62 -28.30
CA GLY A 401 29.12 13.89 -28.88
C GLY A 401 27.60 14.03 -28.89
N MET A 402 26.95 13.50 -27.84
CA MET A 402 25.50 13.48 -27.70
C MET A 402 25.03 14.52 -26.67
N GLU A 403 23.75 14.89 -26.74
CA GLU A 403 23.10 15.72 -25.72
C GLU A 403 22.03 14.91 -24.98
N LEU A 404 22.46 14.11 -24.01
CA LEU A 404 21.58 13.48 -23.03
C LEU A 404 21.14 14.52 -22.00
N ARG A 405 19.83 14.57 -21.72
CA ARG A 405 19.26 15.40 -20.65
C ARG A 405 18.38 14.57 -19.73
N LEU A 406 18.15 15.05 -18.52
CA LEU A 406 17.37 14.35 -17.51
C LEU A 406 16.00 14.97 -17.32
N ILE A 407 14.98 14.14 -17.12
CA ILE A 407 13.65 14.54 -16.66
C ILE A 407 13.38 13.83 -15.34
N ILE A 408 13.08 14.58 -14.29
CA ILE A 408 12.76 14.01 -12.98
C ILE A 408 11.25 13.92 -12.79
N LYS A 409 10.77 12.76 -12.32
CA LYS A 409 9.38 12.52 -11.94
C LYS A 409 9.29 12.11 -10.48
N HIS A 410 8.90 13.06 -9.63
CA HIS A 410 8.62 12.78 -8.22
C HIS A 410 7.38 11.89 -8.05
N LYS A 411 7.44 10.96 -7.10
CA LYS A 411 6.31 10.07 -6.74
C LYS A 411 5.08 10.82 -6.21
N ARG A 412 5.27 11.94 -5.48
CA ARG A 412 4.22 12.69 -4.78
C ARG A 412 4.54 14.18 -4.76
N PRO A 413 3.55 15.07 -4.52
CA PRO A 413 3.81 16.45 -4.15
C PRO A 413 4.67 16.55 -2.88
N THR A 414 5.42 17.64 -2.78
CA THR A 414 6.21 17.94 -1.59
C THR A 414 5.30 18.19 -0.39
N ALA A 415 5.51 17.42 0.69
CA ALA A 415 4.82 17.56 1.97
C ALA A 415 5.77 18.14 3.02
N LYS A 416 5.24 18.61 4.16
CA LYS A 416 6.04 19.18 5.27
C LYS A 416 7.08 18.24 5.87
N ILE A 417 6.92 16.93 5.67
CA ILE A 417 7.86 15.90 6.13
C ILE A 417 9.06 15.75 5.19
N HIS A 418 9.00 16.31 3.97
CA HIS A 418 10.08 16.28 3.01
C HIS A 418 11.01 17.49 3.22
N THR A 419 12.29 17.31 2.93
CA THR A 419 13.29 18.37 3.08
C THR A 419 13.20 19.37 1.91
N SER A 420 12.96 20.66 2.19
CA SER A 420 12.91 21.71 1.17
C SER A 420 14.24 21.86 0.42
N SER A 421 15.37 21.66 1.11
CA SER A 421 16.72 21.72 0.56
C SER A 421 16.94 20.78 -0.63
N TYR A 422 16.29 19.61 -0.66
CA TYR A 422 16.33 18.73 -1.83
C TYR A 422 15.58 19.32 -3.03
N GLN A 423 14.44 19.97 -2.79
CA GLN A 423 13.68 20.65 -3.85
C GLN A 423 14.49 21.83 -4.41
N ASP A 424 15.09 22.63 -3.53
CA ASP A 424 15.97 23.74 -3.93
C ASP A 424 17.16 23.24 -4.77
N TYR A 425 17.68 22.05 -4.46
CA TYR A 425 18.74 21.41 -5.24
C TYR A 425 18.28 20.99 -6.64
N ILE A 426 17.12 20.33 -6.75
CA ILE A 426 16.55 19.97 -8.05
C ILE A 426 16.24 21.22 -8.87
N GLU A 427 15.65 22.26 -8.25
CA GLU A 427 15.37 23.53 -8.91
C GLU A 427 16.65 24.22 -9.41
N ALA A 428 17.73 24.22 -8.61
CA ALA A 428 19.01 24.75 -9.05
C ALA A 428 19.58 23.97 -10.26
N LEU A 429 19.43 22.65 -10.29
CA LEU A 429 19.85 21.83 -11.43
C LEU A 429 19.00 22.08 -12.68
N VAL A 430 17.70 22.35 -12.54
CA VAL A 430 16.83 22.79 -13.64
C VAL A 430 17.26 24.17 -14.15
N ASN A 431 17.47 25.13 -13.25
CA ASN A 431 17.86 26.50 -13.60
C ASN A 431 19.23 26.59 -14.27
N THR A 432 20.12 25.64 -14.01
CA THR A 432 21.43 25.53 -14.67
C THR A 432 21.41 24.71 -15.96
N GLY A 433 20.24 24.18 -16.36
CA GLY A 433 20.07 23.36 -17.56
C GLY A 433 20.60 21.93 -17.45
N LYS A 434 21.09 21.51 -16.27
CA LYS A 434 21.56 20.15 -16.03
C LYS A 434 20.41 19.13 -16.01
N ILE A 435 19.22 19.57 -15.59
CA ILE A 435 17.96 18.82 -15.71
C ILE A 435 17.06 19.58 -16.69
N ALA A 436 16.51 18.88 -17.68
CA ALA A 436 15.63 19.47 -18.68
C ALA A 436 14.28 19.90 -18.09
N ALA A 437 13.69 19.07 -17.24
CA ALA A 437 12.39 19.34 -16.63
C ALA A 437 12.13 18.50 -15.37
N VAL A 438 11.20 18.98 -14.55
CA VAL A 438 10.50 18.18 -13.54
C VAL A 438 9.09 17.90 -14.03
N ALA A 439 8.78 16.65 -14.31
CA ALA A 439 7.45 16.24 -14.73
C ALA A 439 6.45 16.41 -13.57
N ALA A 440 5.22 16.79 -13.91
CA ALA A 440 4.15 16.94 -12.93
C ALA A 440 3.96 15.64 -12.13
N HIS A 441 3.66 15.73 -10.83
CA HIS A 441 3.53 14.55 -9.97
C HIS A 441 2.39 13.60 -10.38
N ASP A 442 1.41 14.08 -11.14
CA ASP A 442 0.25 13.36 -11.69
C ASP A 442 0.38 13.08 -13.21
N ALA A 443 1.54 13.39 -13.81
CA ALA A 443 1.84 13.09 -15.20
C ALA A 443 1.64 11.60 -15.50
N ASP A 444 1.17 11.33 -16.72
CA ASP A 444 0.93 9.96 -17.17
C ASP A 444 2.25 9.19 -17.29
N ILE A 445 2.35 8.12 -16.51
CA ILE A 445 3.53 7.28 -16.46
C ILE A 445 3.74 6.51 -17.76
N PHE A 446 2.66 6.13 -18.46
CA PHE A 446 2.78 5.43 -19.74
C PHE A 446 3.38 6.34 -20.82
N SER A 447 2.93 7.59 -20.91
CA SER A 447 3.53 8.57 -21.84
C SER A 447 4.99 8.82 -21.51
N LEU A 448 5.32 9.10 -20.23
CA LEU A 448 6.69 9.38 -19.82
C LEU A 448 7.64 8.22 -20.15
N ILE A 449 7.25 6.98 -19.88
CA ILE A 449 8.08 5.81 -20.19
C ILE A 449 8.12 5.55 -21.71
N GLY A 450 6.99 5.68 -22.41
CA GLY A 450 6.87 5.38 -23.83
C GLY A 450 7.67 6.32 -24.73
N GLU A 451 7.73 7.60 -24.39
CA GLU A 451 8.39 8.67 -25.17
C GLU A 451 9.93 8.64 -25.05
N HIS A 452 10.48 7.93 -24.05
CA HIS A 452 11.87 8.07 -23.67
C HIS A 452 12.66 6.75 -23.85
N PRO A 453 13.95 6.82 -24.24
CA PRO A 453 14.77 5.64 -24.52
C PRO A 453 15.19 4.86 -23.26
N LEU A 454 15.28 5.52 -22.11
CA LEU A 454 15.77 4.93 -20.87
C LEU A 454 15.05 5.52 -19.67
N THR A 455 14.73 4.66 -18.71
CA THR A 455 14.21 5.04 -17.40
C THR A 455 15.16 4.58 -16.29
N ILE A 456 15.34 5.41 -15.27
CA ILE A 456 16.13 5.06 -14.08
C ILE A 456 15.22 5.21 -12.88
N SER A 457 15.15 4.16 -12.07
CA SER A 457 14.33 4.13 -10.86
C SER A 457 15.22 3.94 -9.65
N ILE A 458 14.96 4.73 -8.61
CA ILE A 458 15.53 4.42 -7.30
C ILE A 458 14.98 3.05 -6.81
N PRO A 459 15.78 2.23 -6.09
CA PRO A 459 15.33 0.94 -5.58
C PRO A 459 13.97 0.99 -4.89
N PHE A 460 13.19 -0.08 -5.08
CA PHE A 460 11.84 -0.27 -4.54
C PHE A 460 10.79 0.69 -5.10
N THR A 461 11.00 1.17 -6.33
CA THR A 461 9.99 1.89 -7.11
C THR A 461 9.37 0.96 -8.15
N SER A 462 8.04 0.98 -8.27
CA SER A 462 7.32 0.07 -9.17
C SER A 462 7.41 0.44 -10.65
N THR A 463 7.94 1.62 -10.99
CA THR A 463 8.06 2.16 -12.35
C THR A 463 8.87 1.26 -13.28
N VAL A 464 9.90 0.58 -12.76
CA VAL A 464 10.72 -0.37 -13.53
C VAL A 464 9.87 -1.49 -14.14
N TYR A 465 8.88 -1.99 -13.42
CA TYR A 465 8.00 -3.06 -13.91
C TYR A 465 7.02 -2.57 -14.98
N ILE A 466 6.70 -1.27 -14.99
CA ILE A 466 5.93 -0.66 -16.07
C ILE A 466 6.81 -0.58 -17.33
N SER A 467 8.06 -0.15 -17.19
CA SER A 467 9.03 -0.14 -18.30
C SER A 467 9.25 -1.54 -18.87
N GLU A 468 9.40 -2.57 -18.03
CA GLU A 468 9.49 -3.97 -18.45
C GLU A 468 8.28 -4.42 -19.28
N TRP A 469 7.06 -4.10 -18.80
CA TRP A 469 5.84 -4.44 -19.52
C TRP A 469 5.76 -3.72 -20.87
N MET A 470 6.23 -2.47 -20.93
CA MET A 470 6.33 -1.67 -22.16
C MET A 470 7.52 -2.01 -23.05
N LYS A 471 8.38 -2.97 -22.66
CA LYS A 471 9.62 -3.32 -23.39
C LYS A 471 10.55 -2.13 -23.58
N LYS A 472 10.70 -1.34 -22.52
CA LYS A 472 11.56 -0.16 -22.46
C LYS A 472 12.75 -0.42 -21.54
N PRO A 473 13.97 -0.06 -21.96
CA PRO A 473 15.14 -0.14 -21.10
C PRO A 473 14.93 0.57 -19.77
N ALA A 474 15.22 -0.14 -18.68
CA ALA A 474 15.09 0.41 -17.35
C ALA A 474 16.19 -0.08 -16.40
N VAL A 475 16.63 0.83 -15.55
CA VAL A 475 17.69 0.58 -14.57
C VAL A 475 17.17 0.86 -13.17
N ILE A 476 17.32 -0.11 -12.28
CA ILE A 476 17.25 0.10 -10.83
C ILE A 476 18.67 0.46 -10.37
N TYR A 477 18.88 1.69 -9.90
CA TYR A 477 20.22 2.17 -9.54
C TYR A 477 20.40 2.33 -8.03
N ASP A 478 21.15 1.41 -7.41
CA ASP A 478 21.63 1.53 -6.04
C ASP A 478 23.00 2.24 -6.00
N PHE A 479 22.97 3.57 -5.93
CA PHE A 479 24.18 4.40 -5.80
C PHE A 479 25.04 4.05 -4.56
N SER A 480 24.45 3.43 -3.53
CA SER A 480 25.16 3.11 -2.30
C SER A 480 26.01 1.84 -2.40
N GLY A 481 25.67 0.94 -3.32
CA GLY A 481 26.26 -0.40 -3.41
C GLY A 481 25.94 -1.32 -2.22
N GLN A 482 25.04 -0.92 -1.32
CA GLN A 482 24.77 -1.61 -0.06
C GLN A 482 23.59 -2.57 -0.13
N LEU A 483 22.76 -2.52 -1.17
CA LEU A 483 21.57 -3.35 -1.29
C LEU A 483 21.87 -4.67 -1.99
N GLU A 484 21.18 -5.72 -1.55
CA GLU A 484 21.09 -6.97 -2.29
C GLU A 484 20.12 -6.84 -3.45
N ASP A 485 20.47 -7.45 -4.57
CA ASP A 485 19.56 -7.55 -5.72
C ASP A 485 18.56 -8.69 -5.47
N ASN A 486 17.34 -8.32 -5.08
CA ASN A 486 16.25 -9.26 -4.83
C ASN A 486 15.12 -9.16 -5.87
N TYR A 487 15.42 -8.59 -7.03
CA TYR A 487 14.51 -8.45 -8.16
C TYR A 487 14.71 -9.60 -9.15
N ILE A 488 13.62 -10.05 -9.77
CA ILE A 488 13.72 -10.86 -10.98
C ILE A 488 13.77 -9.89 -12.16
N HIS A 489 14.82 -9.99 -12.96
CA HIS A 489 15.03 -9.13 -14.12
C HIS A 489 14.57 -9.79 -15.41
N SER A 490 14.14 -8.94 -16.33
CA SER A 490 13.91 -9.28 -17.74
C SER A 490 15.11 -8.87 -18.58
N ALA A 491 15.06 -9.08 -19.89
CA ALA A 491 16.07 -8.56 -20.81
C ALA A 491 16.12 -7.01 -20.84
N ASP A 492 15.01 -6.34 -20.50
CA ASP A 492 14.88 -4.89 -20.59
C ASP A 492 15.16 -4.18 -19.25
N THR A 493 15.35 -4.93 -18.17
CA THR A 493 15.55 -4.40 -16.82
C THR A 493 16.89 -4.84 -16.24
N SER A 494 17.53 -3.95 -15.47
CA SER A 494 18.77 -4.30 -14.79
C SER A 494 18.88 -3.62 -13.42
N PHE A 495 19.53 -4.30 -12.48
CA PHE A 495 19.98 -3.71 -11.23
C PHE A 495 21.47 -3.38 -11.34
N VAL A 496 21.82 -2.11 -11.11
CA VAL A 496 23.22 -1.68 -11.07
C VAL A 496 23.51 -1.00 -9.74
N ASN A 497 24.69 -1.28 -9.18
CA ASN A 497 25.05 -0.88 -7.82
C ASN A 497 26.35 -0.07 -7.76
N SER A 498 26.76 0.49 -8.89
CA SER A 498 27.90 1.39 -9.01
C SER A 498 27.74 2.33 -10.20
N LYS A 499 28.37 3.51 -10.13
CA LYS A 499 28.42 4.48 -11.22
C LYS A 499 29.01 3.90 -12.51
N ALA A 500 30.03 3.05 -12.40
CA ALA A 500 30.66 2.40 -13.55
C ALA A 500 29.69 1.45 -14.29
N ALA A 501 28.94 0.63 -13.54
CA ALA A 501 27.92 -0.24 -14.13
C ALA A 501 26.75 0.56 -14.73
N LEU A 502 26.37 1.69 -14.12
CA LEU A 502 25.38 2.60 -14.69
C LEU A 502 25.84 3.19 -16.03
N ARG A 503 27.12 3.60 -16.11
CA ARG A 503 27.74 4.11 -17.36
C ARG A 503 27.72 3.06 -18.47
N GLU A 504 28.06 1.81 -18.17
CA GLU A 504 28.00 0.72 -19.14
C GLU A 504 26.58 0.57 -19.72
N LYS A 505 25.54 0.68 -18.88
CA LYS A 505 24.14 0.64 -19.34
C LYS A 505 23.78 1.82 -20.23
N PHE A 506 24.29 3.02 -19.97
CA PHE A 506 24.09 4.16 -20.87
C PHE A 506 24.75 3.89 -22.22
N SER A 507 25.99 3.40 -22.22
CA SER A 507 26.68 3.04 -23.45
C SER A 507 25.92 1.97 -24.24
N GLU A 508 25.41 0.90 -23.62
CA GLU A 508 24.61 -0.12 -24.31
C GLU A 508 23.38 0.47 -25.03
N VAL A 509 22.61 1.32 -24.33
CA VAL A 509 21.37 1.91 -24.87
C VAL A 509 21.67 2.92 -25.98
N PHE A 510 22.64 3.79 -25.78
CA PHE A 510 22.87 4.94 -26.66
C PHE A 510 23.89 4.69 -27.78
N ASN A 511 24.86 3.80 -27.61
CA ASN A 511 25.77 3.41 -28.69
C ASN A 511 25.02 2.64 -29.78
N SER A 512 24.11 1.74 -29.40
CA SER A 512 23.25 0.99 -30.33
C SER A 512 22.41 1.92 -31.22
N ALA A 513 21.87 2.99 -30.63
CA ALA A 513 21.11 4.01 -31.36
C ALA A 513 22.00 4.87 -32.28
N HIS A 514 23.23 5.20 -31.86
CA HIS A 514 24.17 5.96 -32.67
C HIS A 514 24.60 5.19 -33.92
N HIS A 515 24.82 3.87 -33.82
CA HIS A 515 25.20 3.06 -34.96
C HIS A 515 24.10 2.93 -36.02
N GLN A 516 22.82 2.82 -35.62
CA GLN A 516 21.71 2.74 -36.58
C GLN A 516 21.56 4.01 -37.42
N ASN A 517 21.76 5.19 -36.83
CA ASN A 517 21.64 6.46 -37.55
C ASN A 517 22.79 6.70 -38.55
N ARG A 518 23.98 6.15 -38.32
CA ARG A 518 25.12 6.28 -39.26
C ARG A 518 25.04 5.37 -40.49
N VAL A 519 24.22 4.31 -40.46
CA VAL A 519 24.08 3.38 -41.58
C VAL A 519 23.01 3.83 -42.57
N ILE A 520 22.11 4.73 -42.15
CA ILE A 520 20.99 5.24 -42.95
C ILE A 520 21.31 6.62 -43.57
N SER A 521 22.31 7.34 -43.04
CA SER A 521 22.90 8.54 -43.65
C SER A 521 24.02 8.17 -44.62
#